data_AF-A0A7I7TGR7-F1
#
_entry.id   AF-A0A7I7TGR7-F1
#
_cell.length_a   1.000
_cell.length_b   1.000
_cell.length_c   1.000
_cell.angle_alpha   90.00
_cell.angle_beta   90.00
_cell.angle_gamma   90.00
#
_symmetry.space_group_name_H-M   'P 1'
#
loop_
_entity.id
_entity.type
_entity.pdbx_description
1 polymer ?
#
loop_
_entity_poly.entity_id
_entity_poly.type
_entity_poly.pdbx_seq_one_letter_code
_entity_poly.pdbx_strand_id
1 'polypeptide(L)'
;MSHRSDIEQTGRKARYAAIRRCRHCDPCGWRLLPDGTPIDPAVRCDHNSPPSAPASGRDITEPIHKPDLFSEPLHDLTAPRSKP
;
A
#
# COMPACT_ATOMS: atom_id res chain seq x y z
N MET A 1 4.55 -32.33 0.29
CA MET A 1 3.98 -31.00 0.58
C MET A 1 4.53 -30.55 1.92
N SER A 2 4.67 -29.26 2.15
CA SER A 2 5.32 -28.74 3.36
C SER A 2 4.27 -28.16 4.32
N HIS A 3 4.43 -28.37 5.63
CA HIS A 3 3.50 -27.87 6.65
C HIS A 3 3.15 -26.37 6.49
N ARG A 4 4.12 -25.54 6.03
CA ARG A 4 3.88 -24.12 5.67
C ARG A 4 2.90 -23.94 4.51
N SER A 5 3.04 -24.70 3.42
CA SER A 5 2.11 -24.62 2.28
C SER A 5 0.70 -25.09 2.65
N ASP A 6 0.58 -26.07 3.55
CA ASP A 6 -0.72 -26.57 4.01
C ASP A 6 -1.48 -25.53 4.86
N ILE A 7 -0.75 -24.80 5.74
CA ILE A 7 -1.29 -23.66 6.50
C ILE A 7 -1.71 -22.53 5.55
N GLU A 8 -0.87 -22.13 4.60
CA GLU A 8 -1.18 -21.08 3.64
C GLU A 8 -2.40 -21.42 2.76
N GLN A 9 -2.49 -22.67 2.29
CA GLN A 9 -3.61 -23.14 1.48
C GLN A 9 -4.90 -23.20 2.30
N THR A 10 -4.81 -23.58 3.58
CA THR A 10 -5.95 -23.59 4.52
C THR A 10 -6.43 -22.16 4.79
N GLY A 11 -5.51 -21.22 5.06
CA GLY A 11 -5.84 -19.80 5.21
C GLY A 11 -6.47 -19.20 3.96
N ARG A 12 -5.97 -19.54 2.77
CA ARG A 12 -6.54 -19.12 1.48
C ARG A 12 -7.97 -19.66 1.29
N LYS A 13 -8.21 -20.94 1.57
CA LYS A 13 -9.55 -21.56 1.53
C LYS A 13 -10.52 -20.86 2.50
N ALA A 14 -10.05 -20.52 3.72
CA ALA A 14 -10.85 -19.83 4.72
C ALA A 14 -11.29 -18.43 4.24
N ARG A 15 -10.39 -17.62 3.65
CA ARG A 15 -10.73 -16.29 3.09
C ARG A 15 -11.76 -16.39 1.97
N TYR A 16 -11.57 -17.28 0.99
CA TYR A 16 -12.57 -17.50 -0.06
C TYR A 16 -13.91 -18.05 0.45
N ALA A 17 -13.92 -18.75 1.59
CA ALA A 17 -15.16 -19.18 2.25
C ALA A 17 -15.82 -18.07 3.08
N ALA A 18 -15.08 -17.05 3.53
CA ALA A 18 -15.62 -15.85 4.16
C ALA A 18 -16.24 -14.91 3.10
N ILE A 19 -15.51 -14.61 2.01
CA ILE A 19 -15.99 -13.79 0.89
C ILE A 19 -17.30 -14.34 0.34
N ARG A 20 -17.37 -15.65 0.02
CA ARG A 20 -18.59 -16.30 -0.51
C ARG A 20 -19.77 -16.36 0.45
N ARG A 21 -19.59 -16.05 1.75
CA ARG A 21 -20.69 -15.92 2.72
C ARG A 21 -21.16 -14.48 2.88
N CYS A 22 -20.39 -13.49 2.43
CA CYS A 22 -20.79 -12.09 2.49
C CYS A 22 -21.76 -11.77 1.34
N ARG A 23 -22.96 -11.30 1.66
CA ARG A 23 -23.96 -10.87 0.67
C ARG A 23 -23.61 -9.54 -0.02
N HIS A 24 -22.69 -8.77 0.54
CA HIS A 24 -22.28 -7.45 0.06
C HIS A 24 -20.91 -7.49 -0.65
N CYS A 25 -20.47 -8.66 -1.10
CA CYS A 25 -19.21 -8.83 -1.80
C CYS A 25 -19.37 -9.66 -3.06
N ASP A 26 -18.66 -9.28 -4.12
CA ASP A 26 -18.49 -10.15 -5.27
C ASP A 26 -17.56 -11.35 -4.92
N PRO A 27 -17.47 -12.39 -5.77
CA PRO A 27 -16.56 -13.52 -5.56
C PRO A 27 -15.07 -13.14 -5.46
N CYS A 28 -14.67 -11.95 -5.92
CA CYS A 28 -13.31 -11.43 -5.89
C CYS A 28 -13.00 -10.58 -4.65
N GLY A 29 -13.99 -10.29 -3.79
CA GLY A 29 -13.85 -9.52 -2.56
C GLY A 29 -14.05 -8.00 -2.70
N TRP A 30 -14.65 -7.51 -3.79
CA TRP A 30 -15.09 -6.13 -3.97
C TRP A 30 -16.44 -5.89 -3.28
N ARG A 31 -16.62 -4.72 -2.66
CA ARG A 31 -17.87 -4.34 -2.01
C ARG A 31 -18.93 -3.94 -3.05
N LEU A 32 -20.13 -4.45 -2.84
CA LEU A 32 -21.32 -4.14 -3.61
C LEU A 32 -22.33 -3.38 -2.72
N LEU A 33 -23.19 -2.59 -3.35
CA LEU A 33 -24.41 -2.06 -2.74
C LEU A 33 -25.43 -3.18 -2.49
N PRO A 34 -26.50 -2.95 -1.69
CA PRO A 34 -27.50 -3.98 -1.38
C PRO A 34 -28.28 -4.54 -2.59
N ASP A 35 -28.26 -3.82 -3.72
CA ASP A 35 -28.83 -4.22 -5.01
C ASP A 35 -27.86 -5.06 -5.87
N GLY A 36 -26.62 -5.27 -5.40
CA GLY A 36 -25.57 -5.99 -6.12
C GLY A 36 -24.73 -5.13 -7.07
N THR A 37 -24.97 -3.82 -7.16
CA THR A 37 -24.15 -2.92 -7.99
C THR A 37 -22.79 -2.63 -7.33
N PRO A 38 -21.69 -2.46 -8.10
CA PRO A 38 -20.40 -2.06 -7.53
C PRO A 38 -20.47 -0.70 -6.85
N ILE A 39 -19.84 -0.56 -5.66
CA ILE A 39 -19.66 0.75 -5.03
C ILE A 39 -18.63 1.56 -5.83
N ASP A 40 -18.91 2.85 -6.05
CA ASP A 40 -17.97 3.83 -6.60
C ASP A 40 -17.61 4.86 -5.50
N PRO A 41 -16.31 5.10 -5.19
CA PRO A 41 -15.13 4.40 -5.71
C PRO A 41 -15.08 2.92 -5.27
N ALA A 42 -14.43 2.09 -6.07
CA ALA A 42 -14.32 0.65 -5.81
C ALA A 42 -13.54 0.34 -4.52
N VAL A 43 -14.23 -0.21 -3.51
CA VAL A 43 -13.64 -0.58 -2.20
C VAL A 43 -13.61 -2.11 -2.03
N ARG A 44 -12.51 -2.66 -1.48
CA ARG A 44 -12.43 -4.07 -1.08
C ARG A 44 -13.04 -4.31 0.31
N CYS A 45 -13.44 -5.55 0.57
CA CYS A 45 -13.86 -5.99 1.90
C CYS A 45 -12.69 -6.57 2.71
N ASP A 46 -12.79 -6.46 4.04
CA ASP A 46 -11.77 -6.94 4.99
C ASP A 46 -11.64 -8.47 5.03
N HIS A 47 -12.58 -9.23 4.44
CA HIS A 47 -12.50 -10.69 4.32
C HIS A 47 -11.28 -11.17 3.50
N ASN A 48 -10.72 -10.30 2.64
CA ASN A 48 -9.54 -10.62 1.85
C ASN A 48 -8.23 -10.34 2.62
N SER A 49 -8.29 -9.48 3.65
CA SER A 49 -7.17 -9.24 4.55
C SER A 49 -6.79 -10.53 5.27
N PRO A 50 -5.50 -10.80 5.52
CA PRO A 50 -5.13 -11.74 6.56
C PRO A 50 -5.79 -11.31 7.88
N PRO A 51 -6.17 -12.25 8.78
CA PRO A 51 -6.44 -11.86 10.16
C PRO A 51 -5.20 -11.12 10.66
N SER A 52 -5.38 -9.87 11.08
CA SER A 52 -4.26 -8.95 11.30
C SER A 52 -3.27 -9.57 12.28
N ALA A 53 -2.05 -9.83 11.80
CA ALA A 53 -0.91 -9.83 12.70
C ALA A 53 -0.94 -8.49 13.47
N PRO A 54 -0.60 -8.47 14.77
CA PRO A 54 -0.68 -7.26 15.58
C PRO A 54 0.01 -6.12 14.84
N ALA A 55 -0.65 -4.96 14.81
CA ALA A 55 -0.27 -3.85 13.95
C ALA A 55 1.17 -3.41 14.22
N SER A 56 2.11 -3.99 13.47
CA SER A 56 3.48 -3.52 13.39
C SER A 56 3.44 -2.24 12.58
N GLY A 57 3.12 -1.16 13.29
CA GLY A 57 3.05 0.18 12.75
C GLY A 57 4.37 0.48 12.06
N ARG A 58 4.35 0.47 10.73
CA ARG A 58 5.39 1.11 9.96
C ARG A 58 5.17 2.59 10.16
N ASP A 59 5.98 3.17 11.04
CA ASP A 59 6.02 4.61 11.26
C ASP A 59 6.57 5.26 9.98
N ILE A 60 5.68 5.74 9.11
CA ILE A 60 6.02 6.39 7.84
C ILE A 60 6.31 7.88 8.09
N THR A 61 7.17 8.15 9.07
CA THR A 61 7.57 9.51 9.46
C THR A 61 8.87 9.96 8.76
N GLU A 62 9.55 9.07 8.02
CA GLU A 62 10.67 9.45 7.14
C GLU A 62 10.19 9.91 5.74
N PRO A 63 10.58 11.12 5.29
CA PRO A 63 10.32 11.57 3.93
C PRO A 63 11.06 10.71 2.89
N ILE A 64 10.31 10.13 1.96
CA ILE A 64 10.84 9.29 0.86
C ILE A 64 11.80 10.07 -0.07
N HIS A 65 11.64 11.40 -0.14
CA HIS A 65 12.50 12.28 -0.90
C HIS A 65 13.36 13.14 0.04
N LYS A 66 14.66 12.82 0.09
CA LYS A 66 15.66 13.84 0.41
C LYS A 66 15.67 14.84 -0.75
N PRO A 67 15.49 16.15 -0.54
CA PRO A 67 15.84 17.12 -1.57
C PRO A 67 17.36 16.99 -1.82
N ASP A 68 17.73 16.82 -3.08
CA ASP A 68 19.12 16.69 -3.47
C ASP A 68 19.82 18.04 -3.25
N LEU A 69 20.76 18.08 -2.28
CA LEU A 69 21.51 19.29 -1.96
C LEU A 69 22.55 19.65 -3.03
N PHE A 70 22.66 18.86 -4.10
CA PHE A 70 23.50 19.14 -5.27
C PHE A 70 22.65 19.57 -6.48
N SER A 71 22.07 20.77 -6.38
CA SER A 71 21.49 21.49 -7.54
C SER A 71 22.24 22.80 -7.82
N GLU A 72 23.55 22.68 -8.09
CA GLU A 72 24.36 23.58 -8.93
C GLU A 72 24.40 25.08 -8.50
N PRO A 73 25.06 25.97 -9.25
CA PRO A 73 26.49 26.21 -9.11
C PRO A 73 26.76 27.62 -8.54
N LEU A 74 27.71 27.79 -7.62
CA LEU A 74 27.99 29.09 -7.01
C LEU A 74 28.78 30.01 -7.97
N HIS A 75 28.02 30.75 -8.79
CA HIS A 75 28.52 31.78 -9.69
C HIS A 75 28.37 33.18 -9.05
N ASP A 76 29.37 33.61 -8.29
CA ASP A 76 29.55 35.02 -7.88
C ASP A 76 31.06 35.31 -7.80
N LEU A 77 31.64 36.15 -8.67
CA LEU A 77 31.61 37.62 -8.61
C LEU A 77 32.34 38.22 -7.39
N THR A 78 33.65 37.96 -7.30
CA THR A 78 34.65 38.77 -6.58
C THR A 78 36.07 38.34 -7.01
N ALA A 79 37.16 39.13 -7.00
CA ALA A 79 37.45 40.56 -7.29
C ALA A 79 39.01 40.72 -7.23
N PRO A 80 39.65 41.88 -7.53
CA PRO A 80 39.25 43.10 -8.24
C PRO A 80 40.16 43.42 -9.46
N ARG A 81 39.96 44.58 -10.12
CA ARG A 81 40.95 45.17 -11.06
C ARG A 81 42.25 45.53 -10.35
N SER A 82 43.40 45.27 -10.96
CA SER A 82 44.60 46.11 -10.85
C SER A 82 45.51 45.93 -12.06
N LYS A 83 46.12 47.04 -12.50
CA LYS A 83 46.94 47.18 -13.71
C LYS A 83 48.34 47.66 -13.29
N PRO A 84 49.37 47.41 -14.10
CA PRO A 84 50.02 48.56 -14.75
C PRO A 84 49.98 48.47 -16.29
#